data_AF-A0A9N9CF01-F1
#
_entry.id   AF-A0A9N9CF01-F1
#
_cell.length_a   1.000
_cell.length_b   1.000
_cell.length_c   1.000
_cell.angle_alpha   90.00
_cell.angle_beta   90.00
_cell.angle_gamma   90.00
#
_symmetry.space_group_name_H-M   'P 1'
#
loop_
_entity.id
_entity.type
_entity.pdbx_description
1 polymer ?
#
loop_
_entity_poly.entity_id
_entity_poly.type
_entity_poly.pdbx_seq_one_letter_code
_entity_poly.pdbx_strand_id
1 'polypeptide(L)'
;MAVYKQRTCRIGLNYLRNLATVRPVRRFFDPKNDVAFKKIFGVKQNKSLLLSFLNSILRREGDNMIEEVELLPQELFPQYEDSKKSILDVSCQDKKGRKYIVEMQNKRLSSFIQRLEYYASRTYSDQLFEGADYLELKPVILLAIANHNIFPKKIQCISYHRNREEKSNICFLPNLSYVFVELPKFSKCSEQLETPENYWIHLLKEASDENEPSKEVPNEIQEAYRVLERHRYSPQDISDVTGLSALKVEELKNQ
;
A
#
# COMPACT_ATOMS: atom_id res chain seq x y z
N MET A 1 -16.08 31.39 -26.57
CA MET A 1 -16.44 29.99 -26.23
C MET A 1 -15.22 29.12 -26.45
N ALA A 2 -14.48 28.81 -25.38
CA ALA A 2 -13.25 28.00 -25.46
C ALA A 2 -13.61 26.51 -25.35
N VAL A 3 -13.30 25.76 -26.40
CA VAL A 3 -13.47 24.30 -26.45
C VAL A 3 -12.21 23.67 -25.84
N TYR A 4 -12.34 23.07 -24.65
CA TYR A 4 -11.29 22.29 -24.02
C TYR A 4 -11.05 21.01 -24.84
N LYS A 5 -9.91 20.93 -25.55
CA LYS A 5 -9.42 19.69 -26.16
C LYS A 5 -8.93 18.76 -25.06
N GLN A 6 -9.70 17.71 -24.76
CA GLN A 6 -9.20 16.54 -24.05
C GLN A 6 -8.05 15.93 -24.87
N ARG A 7 -6.83 16.00 -24.35
CA ARG A 7 -5.68 15.26 -24.88
C ARG A 7 -5.83 13.80 -24.46
N THR A 8 -6.28 12.95 -25.36
CA THR A 8 -6.23 11.51 -25.20
C THR A 8 -4.78 11.04 -25.31
N CYS A 9 -4.27 10.45 -24.23
CA CYS A 9 -2.96 9.80 -24.23
C CYS A 9 -3.05 8.51 -25.06
N ARG A 10 -2.24 8.39 -26.11
CA ARG A 10 -2.19 7.18 -26.94
C ARG A 10 -1.54 6.07 -26.13
N ILE A 11 -2.35 5.14 -25.63
CA ILE A 11 -1.88 3.83 -25.19
C ILE A 11 -1.37 3.12 -26.46
N GLY A 12 -0.06 2.93 -26.55
CA GLY A 12 0.56 2.20 -27.65
C GLY A 12 0.11 0.74 -27.64
N LEU A 13 -0.84 0.41 -28.51
CA LEU A 13 -1.13 -0.97 -28.90
C LEU A 13 0.02 -1.46 -29.79
N ASN A 14 0.95 -2.22 -29.23
CA ASN A 14 1.83 -3.09 -30.00
C ASN A 14 1.48 -4.54 -29.70
N TYR A 15 0.59 -5.08 -30.53
CA TYR A 15 0.20 -6.49 -30.57
C TYR A 15 0.74 -7.08 -31.88
N LEU A 16 1.95 -7.66 -31.88
CA LEU A 16 2.38 -8.62 -32.91
C LEU A 16 3.40 -9.65 -32.36
N ARG A 17 2.86 -10.88 -32.21
CA ARG A 17 3.41 -12.24 -32.41
C ARG A 17 4.92 -12.55 -32.20
N ASN A 18 5.11 -13.52 -31.29
CA ASN A 18 6.02 -14.69 -31.32
C ASN A 18 7.45 -14.53 -31.84
N LEU A 19 8.37 -14.38 -30.88
CA LEU A 19 9.59 -15.18 -30.75
C LEU A 19 9.74 -15.48 -29.25
N ALA A 20 10.36 -16.61 -28.88
CA ALA A 20 10.70 -16.93 -27.50
C ALA A 20 11.73 -15.91 -26.98
N THR A 21 11.27 -14.71 -26.63
CA THR A 21 12.09 -13.64 -26.11
C THR A 21 12.10 -13.79 -24.59
N VAL A 22 13.30 -14.03 -24.05
CA VAL A 22 13.60 -13.77 -22.65
C VAL A 22 13.03 -12.39 -22.35
N ARG A 23 11.97 -12.30 -21.54
CA ARG A 23 11.44 -11.00 -21.12
C ARG A 23 12.64 -10.25 -20.52
N PRO A 24 12.99 -9.05 -21.02
CA PRO A 24 14.09 -8.30 -20.44
C PRO A 24 13.82 -8.18 -18.94
N VAL A 25 14.85 -8.47 -18.15
CA VAL A 25 14.76 -8.44 -16.70
C VAL A 25 14.38 -7.00 -16.31
N ARG A 26 13.16 -6.82 -15.83
CA ARG A 26 12.65 -5.51 -15.39
C ARG A 26 13.59 -4.94 -14.33
N ARG A 27 13.92 -3.65 -14.40
CA ARG A 27 14.86 -3.03 -13.45
C ARG A 27 14.34 -3.04 -12.00
N PHE A 28 13.03 -2.84 -11.85
CA PHE A 28 12.37 -2.77 -10.55
C PHE A 28 11.59 -4.04 -10.25
N PHE A 29 11.50 -4.40 -8.96
CA PHE A 29 10.52 -5.37 -8.51
C PHE A 29 9.12 -4.76 -8.50
N ASP A 30 8.10 -5.61 -8.65
CA ASP A 30 6.72 -5.16 -8.56
C ASP A 30 6.40 -4.81 -7.10
N PRO A 31 6.12 -3.54 -6.75
CA PRO A 31 5.79 -3.15 -5.39
C PRO A 31 4.48 -3.76 -4.87
N LYS A 32 3.67 -4.37 -5.74
CA LYS A 32 2.50 -5.14 -5.34
C LYS A 32 2.88 -6.51 -4.77
N ASN A 33 4.09 -7.02 -5.00
CA ASN A 33 4.57 -8.25 -4.38
C ASN A 33 4.78 -8.05 -2.87
N ASP A 34 4.45 -9.05 -2.06
CA ASP A 34 4.52 -8.99 -0.60
C ASP A 34 5.90 -8.59 -0.07
N VAL A 35 6.98 -9.17 -0.60
CA VAL A 35 8.36 -8.90 -0.17
C VAL A 35 8.77 -7.48 -0.53
N ALA A 36 8.49 -7.05 -1.77
CA ALA A 36 8.83 -5.71 -2.23
C ALA A 36 8.03 -4.65 -1.45
N PHE A 37 6.74 -4.90 -1.22
CA PHE A 37 5.86 -4.05 -0.42
C PHE A 37 6.38 -3.88 1.02
N LYS A 38 6.70 -5.00 1.68
CA LYS A 38 7.29 -5.00 3.03
C LYS A 38 8.67 -4.35 3.07
N LYS A 39 9.46 -4.44 2.01
CA LYS A 39 10.74 -3.70 1.94
C LYS A 39 10.55 -2.20 1.87
N ILE A 40 9.56 -1.69 1.14
CA ILE A 40 9.27 -0.25 1.11
C ILE A 40 8.75 0.22 2.48
N PHE A 41 7.77 -0.49 3.06
CA PHE A 41 6.97 0.05 4.17
C PHE A 41 7.18 -0.64 5.53
N GLY A 42 7.58 -1.91 5.55
CA GLY A 42 7.70 -2.74 6.75
C GLY A 42 9.10 -2.84 7.36
N VAL A 43 10.08 -2.09 6.83
CA VAL A 43 11.48 -2.14 7.28
C VAL A 43 11.85 -0.86 8.03
N LYS A 44 12.51 -1.00 9.19
CA LYS A 44 12.84 0.13 10.08
C LYS A 44 13.62 1.25 9.40
N GLN A 45 14.53 0.91 8.48
CA GLN A 45 15.34 1.86 7.72
C GLN A 45 14.51 2.73 6.77
N ASN A 46 13.34 2.24 6.34
CA ASN A 46 12.49 2.89 5.35
C ASN A 46 11.23 3.51 5.97
N LYS A 47 11.20 3.69 7.30
CA LYS A 47 10.06 4.29 8.02
C LYS A 47 9.63 5.65 7.46
N SER A 48 10.56 6.45 6.95
CA SER A 48 10.26 7.73 6.30
C SER A 48 9.38 7.57 5.06
N LEU A 49 9.53 6.47 4.30
CA LEU A 49 8.68 6.15 3.16
C LEU A 49 7.26 5.83 3.60
N LEU A 50 7.10 5.02 4.65
CA LEU A 50 5.79 4.75 5.26
C LEU A 50 5.13 6.03 5.78
N LEU A 51 5.89 6.89 6.46
CA LEU A 51 5.40 8.17 6.98
C LEU A 51 4.89 9.07 5.84
N SER A 52 5.68 9.23 4.79
CA SER A 52 5.33 10.00 3.59
C SER A 52 4.08 9.44 2.91
N PHE A 53 4.02 8.12 2.75
CA PHE A 53 2.88 7.42 2.17
C PHE A 53 1.60 7.64 2.98
N LEU A 54 1.64 7.43 4.30
CA LEU A 54 0.49 7.63 5.18
C LEU A 54 -0.01 9.07 5.15
N ASN A 55 0.89 10.06 5.26
CA ASN A 55 0.50 11.47 5.20
C ASN A 55 -0.13 11.82 3.84
N SER A 56 0.42 11.29 2.74
CA SER A 56 -0.10 11.51 1.39
C SER A 56 -1.49 10.90 1.20
N ILE A 57 -1.67 9.60 1.47
CA ILE A 57 -2.94 8.90 1.22
C ILE A 57 -4.02 9.33 2.22
N LEU A 58 -3.66 9.65 3.46
CA LEU A 58 -4.61 10.12 4.47
C LEU A 58 -4.85 11.63 4.41
N ARG A 59 -4.18 12.35 3.49
CA ARG A 59 -4.25 13.81 3.32
C ARG A 59 -4.04 14.56 4.63
N ARG A 60 -2.95 14.23 5.31
CA ARG A 60 -2.56 14.85 6.57
C ARG A 60 -1.64 16.02 6.26
N GLU A 61 -2.05 17.21 6.71
CA GLU A 61 -1.36 18.47 6.46
C GLU A 61 -1.38 19.32 7.74
N GLY A 62 -0.43 20.26 7.86
CA GLY A 62 -0.30 21.13 9.04
C GLY A 62 -0.27 20.33 10.35
N ASP A 63 -1.05 20.78 11.33
CA ASP A 63 -1.11 20.17 12.68
C ASP A 63 -1.66 18.73 12.70
N ASN A 64 -2.25 18.28 11.58
CA ASN A 64 -2.77 16.93 11.44
C ASN A 64 -1.74 15.93 10.89
N MET A 65 -0.56 16.39 10.47
CA MET A 65 0.55 15.56 10.02
C MET A 65 0.88 14.47 11.04
N ILE A 66 1.21 13.30 10.52
CA ILE A 66 1.88 12.25 11.28
C ILE A 66 3.36 12.62 11.27
N GLU A 67 3.92 12.89 12.43
CA GLU A 67 5.32 13.34 12.57
C GLU A 67 6.30 12.18 12.62
N GLU A 68 5.85 11.04 13.15
CA GLU A 68 6.68 9.85 13.34
C GLU A 68 5.79 8.61 13.37
N VAL A 69 6.35 7.49 12.92
CA VAL A 69 5.74 6.17 13.05
C VAL A 69 6.72 5.15 13.63
N GLU A 70 6.20 4.30 14.49
CA GLU A 70 6.86 3.11 14.99
C GLU A 70 6.20 1.86 14.40
N LEU A 71 7.01 1.00 13.78
CA LEU A 71 6.53 -0.29 13.27
C LEU A 71 6.21 -1.23 14.44
N LEU A 72 5.02 -1.81 14.38
CA LEU A 72 4.51 -2.78 15.35
C LEU A 72 4.65 -4.21 14.80
N PRO A 73 4.60 -5.23 15.67
CA PRO A 73 4.50 -6.61 15.24
C PRO A 73 3.32 -6.83 14.26
N GLN A 74 3.57 -7.63 13.23
CA GLN A 74 2.58 -7.95 12.18
C GLN A 74 1.64 -9.09 12.60
N GLU A 75 2.06 -9.94 13.53
CA GLU A 75 1.28 -11.08 13.99
C GLU A 75 0.21 -10.62 14.98
N LEU A 76 -1.05 -10.82 14.62
CA LEU A 76 -2.16 -10.75 15.55
C LEU A 76 -2.28 -12.10 16.23
N PHE A 77 -1.75 -12.19 17.45
CA PHE A 77 -1.76 -13.43 18.21
C PHE A 77 -3.19 -13.83 18.56
N PRO A 78 -3.54 -15.11 18.35
CA PRO A 78 -4.83 -15.64 18.76
C PRO A 78 -4.97 -15.54 20.28
N GLN A 79 -6.10 -15.01 20.77
CA GLN A 79 -6.41 -14.97 22.21
C GLN A 79 -6.74 -16.36 22.76
N TYR A 80 -7.18 -17.27 21.90
CA TYR A 80 -7.55 -18.65 22.22
C TYR A 80 -6.89 -19.58 21.20
N GLU A 81 -6.53 -20.81 21.58
CA GLU A 81 -5.78 -21.75 20.72
C GLU A 81 -6.42 -21.95 19.32
N ASP A 82 -7.76 -21.89 19.22
CA ASP A 82 -8.51 -22.07 17.97
C ASP A 82 -8.73 -20.78 17.16
N SER A 83 -8.24 -19.63 17.62
CA SER A 83 -8.46 -18.36 16.92
C SER A 83 -7.59 -18.24 15.67
N LYS A 84 -8.11 -17.55 14.66
CA LYS A 84 -7.43 -17.37 13.37
C LYS A 84 -6.16 -16.54 13.53
N LYS A 85 -5.00 -17.19 13.37
CA LYS A 85 -3.71 -16.49 13.18
C LYS A 85 -3.81 -15.58 11.96
N SER A 86 -3.56 -14.30 12.17
CA SER A 86 -3.65 -13.27 11.14
C SER A 86 -2.35 -12.49 11.10
N ILE A 87 -1.75 -12.39 9.93
CA ILE A 87 -0.49 -11.67 9.70
C ILE A 87 -0.85 -10.45 8.87
N LEU A 88 -0.52 -9.28 9.39
CA LEU A 88 -0.67 -7.99 8.72
C LEU A 88 0.52 -7.73 7.80
N ASP A 89 0.31 -7.04 6.69
CA ASP A 89 1.44 -6.68 5.82
C ASP A 89 2.31 -5.60 6.46
N VAL A 90 1.71 -4.54 7.02
CA VAL A 90 2.38 -3.49 7.77
C VAL A 90 1.47 -3.01 8.89
N SER A 91 2.02 -2.88 10.10
CA SER A 91 1.35 -2.29 11.26
C SER A 91 2.27 -1.25 11.88
N CYS A 92 1.73 -0.08 12.23
CA CYS A 92 2.49 0.96 12.92
C CYS A 92 1.61 1.81 13.84
N GLN A 93 2.25 2.57 14.72
CA GLN A 93 1.61 3.59 15.54
C GLN A 93 2.32 4.93 15.42
N ASP A 94 1.62 6.03 15.67
CA ASP A 94 2.24 7.36 15.77
C ASP A 94 2.47 7.79 17.24
N LYS A 95 3.07 8.97 17.43
CA LYS A 95 3.31 9.56 18.77
C LYS A 95 2.04 9.79 19.59
N LYS A 96 0.87 9.88 18.95
CA LYS A 96 -0.43 10.06 19.62
C LYS A 96 -1.07 8.72 19.96
N GLY A 97 -0.41 7.61 19.66
CA GLY A 97 -0.87 6.23 19.85
C GLY A 97 -1.90 5.78 18.80
N ARG A 98 -2.19 6.58 17.77
CA ARG A 98 -3.09 6.15 16.68
C ARG A 98 -2.42 5.01 15.94
N LYS A 99 -3.17 3.94 15.69
CA LYS A 99 -2.66 2.74 15.01
C LYS A 99 -3.06 2.78 13.54
N TYR A 100 -2.15 2.30 12.69
CA TYR A 100 -2.33 2.23 11.25
C TYR A 100 -1.99 0.82 10.77
N ILE A 101 -2.82 0.30 9.88
CA ILE A 101 -2.61 -0.97 9.20
C ILE A 101 -2.56 -0.67 7.72
N VAL A 102 -1.53 -1.15 7.00
CA VAL A 102 -1.44 -1.01 5.55
C VAL A 102 -1.38 -2.40 4.92
N GLU A 103 -2.36 -2.71 4.08
CA GLU A 103 -2.56 -4.03 3.46
C GLU A 103 -2.47 -3.95 1.94
N MET A 104 -1.72 -4.85 1.31
CA MET A 104 -1.65 -5.02 -0.13
C MET A 104 -2.42 -6.26 -0.57
N GLN A 105 -3.42 -6.10 -1.42
CA GLN A 105 -4.28 -7.20 -1.86
C GLN A 105 -4.31 -7.33 -3.39
N ASN A 106 -3.56 -8.31 -3.88
CA ASN A 106 -3.52 -8.64 -5.31
C ASN A 106 -4.72 -9.46 -5.80
N LYS A 107 -5.14 -10.46 -5.00
CA LYS A 107 -6.20 -11.39 -5.40
C LYS A 107 -7.57 -10.83 -5.02
N ARG A 108 -8.54 -10.99 -5.91
CA ARG A 108 -9.94 -10.72 -5.60
C ARG A 108 -10.50 -11.86 -4.73
N LEU A 109 -10.78 -11.57 -3.47
CA LEU A 109 -11.37 -12.51 -2.51
C LEU A 109 -12.70 -11.95 -2.03
N SER A 110 -13.75 -12.77 -2.01
CA SER A 110 -15.07 -12.37 -1.50
C SER A 110 -15.02 -11.97 -0.02
N SER A 111 -14.13 -12.60 0.75
CA SER A 111 -13.94 -12.36 2.18
C SER A 111 -13.00 -11.19 2.51
N PHE A 112 -12.55 -10.42 1.52
CA PHE A 112 -11.51 -9.40 1.75
C PHE A 112 -11.99 -8.32 2.70
N ILE A 113 -13.19 -7.77 2.50
CA ILE A 113 -13.75 -6.72 3.37
C ILE A 113 -13.89 -7.23 4.81
N GLN A 114 -14.47 -8.42 5.01
CA GLN A 114 -14.62 -9.01 6.34
C GLN A 114 -13.25 -9.24 7.02
N ARG A 115 -12.20 -9.56 6.25
CA ARG A 115 -10.84 -9.69 6.79
C ARG A 115 -10.32 -8.35 7.30
N LEU A 116 -10.51 -7.28 6.54
CA LEU A 116 -10.08 -5.94 6.94
C LEU A 116 -10.83 -5.45 8.17
N GLU A 117 -12.14 -5.68 8.22
CA GLU A 117 -12.96 -5.37 9.40
C GLU A 117 -12.47 -6.14 10.62
N TYR A 118 -12.20 -7.45 10.47
CA TYR A 118 -11.62 -8.26 11.54
C TYR A 118 -10.27 -7.73 12.01
N TYR A 119 -9.37 -7.34 11.10
CA TYR A 119 -8.06 -6.78 11.44
C TYR A 119 -8.19 -5.49 12.24
N ALA A 120 -9.00 -4.54 11.76
CA ALA A 120 -9.19 -3.26 12.43
C ALA A 120 -9.85 -3.43 13.82
N SER A 121 -10.92 -4.24 13.90
CA SER A 121 -11.59 -4.53 15.17
C SER A 121 -10.67 -5.20 16.18
N ARG A 122 -9.86 -6.17 15.73
CA ARG A 122 -8.92 -6.88 16.58
C ARG A 122 -7.80 -5.97 17.09
N THR A 123 -7.19 -5.20 16.20
CA THR A 123 -6.19 -4.21 16.59
C THR A 123 -6.75 -3.14 17.54
N TYR A 124 -8.05 -2.83 17.44
CA TYR A 124 -8.71 -1.92 18.36
C TYR A 124 -8.97 -2.55 19.74
N SER A 125 -9.50 -3.78 19.78
CA SER A 125 -9.78 -4.49 21.04
C SER A 125 -8.52 -4.85 21.82
N ASP A 126 -7.44 -5.21 21.13
CA ASP A 126 -6.20 -5.70 21.74
C ASP A 126 -5.34 -4.57 22.36
N GLN A 127 -5.84 -3.33 22.39
CA GLN A 127 -5.13 -2.21 23.03
C GLN A 127 -5.19 -2.24 24.55
N LEU A 128 -6.27 -2.79 25.11
CA LEU A 128 -6.51 -2.76 26.54
C LEU A 128 -6.13 -4.11 27.17
N PHE A 129 -5.60 -4.02 28.39
CA PHE A 129 -5.43 -5.15 29.29
C PHE A 129 -6.49 -5.07 30.41
N GLU A 130 -6.59 -6.12 31.22
CA GLU A 130 -7.57 -6.18 32.32
C GLU A 130 -7.39 -5.02 33.30
N GLY A 131 -8.48 -4.27 33.55
CA GLY A 131 -8.49 -3.11 34.45
C GLY A 131 -8.15 -1.76 33.80
N ALA A 132 -7.79 -1.70 32.51
CA ALA A 132 -7.54 -0.45 31.80
C ALA A 132 -8.84 0.32 31.50
N ASP A 133 -8.77 1.66 31.44
CA ASP A 133 -9.93 2.50 31.10
C ASP A 133 -10.17 2.49 29.58
N TYR A 134 -11.43 2.36 29.17
CA TYR A 134 -11.83 2.47 27.77
C TYR A 134 -11.49 3.83 27.14
N LEU A 135 -11.32 4.89 27.93
CA LEU A 135 -10.84 6.20 27.47
C LEU A 135 -9.41 6.17 26.92
N GLU A 136 -8.63 5.13 27.23
CA GLU A 136 -7.27 4.97 26.72
C GLU A 136 -7.23 4.50 25.25
N LEU A 137 -8.33 3.96 24.73
CA LEU A 137 -8.43 3.45 23.35
C LEU A 137 -8.05 4.50 22.32
N LYS A 138 -7.10 4.15 21.45
CA LYS A 138 -6.67 5.01 20.36
C LYS A 138 -7.32 4.60 19.03
N PRO A 139 -7.55 5.56 18.12
CA PRO A 139 -8.07 5.26 16.79
C PRO A 139 -7.21 4.26 16.01
N VAL A 140 -7.87 3.40 15.23
CA VAL A 140 -7.28 2.50 14.24
C VAL A 140 -7.74 2.95 12.85
N ILE A 141 -6.77 3.15 11.95
CA ILE A 141 -7.01 3.47 10.54
C ILE A 141 -6.42 2.34 9.70
N LEU A 142 -7.28 1.62 8.99
CA LEU A 142 -6.83 0.59 8.06
C LEU A 142 -6.82 1.13 6.63
N LEU A 143 -5.68 1.04 5.96
CA LEU A 143 -5.48 1.42 4.57
C LEU A 143 -5.26 0.16 3.73
N ALA A 144 -6.20 -0.15 2.84
CA ALA A 144 -6.10 -1.27 1.92
C ALA A 144 -5.79 -0.81 0.50
N ILE A 145 -4.75 -1.36 -0.09
CA ILE A 145 -4.36 -1.15 -1.49
C ILE A 145 -4.76 -2.41 -2.26
N ALA A 146 -5.61 -2.25 -3.27
CA ALA A 146 -6.16 -3.37 -4.03
C ALA A 146 -5.77 -3.26 -5.51
N ASN A 147 -5.23 -4.35 -6.07
CA ASN A 147 -4.98 -4.48 -7.50
C ASN A 147 -6.23 -4.95 -8.29
N HIS A 148 -7.41 -4.70 -7.75
CA HIS A 148 -8.70 -5.04 -8.35
C HIS A 148 -9.77 -4.06 -7.87
N ASN A 149 -10.88 -3.96 -8.60
CA ASN A 149 -12.02 -3.16 -8.17
C ASN A 149 -12.82 -3.92 -7.10
N ILE A 150 -12.96 -3.28 -5.94
CA ILE A 150 -13.79 -3.68 -4.81
C ILE A 150 -15.15 -2.99 -4.91
N PHE A 151 -15.15 -1.68 -5.14
CA PHE A 151 -16.35 -0.86 -5.13
C PHE A 151 -16.83 -0.50 -6.55
N PRO A 152 -18.11 -0.14 -6.72
CA PRO A 152 -18.64 0.30 -8.01
C PRO A 152 -17.84 1.46 -8.63
N LYS A 153 -17.90 1.59 -9.97
CA LYS A 153 -17.12 2.58 -10.75
C LYS A 153 -17.29 4.03 -10.29
N LYS A 154 -18.43 4.38 -9.67
CA LYS A 154 -18.69 5.72 -9.13
C LYS A 154 -17.77 6.10 -7.97
N ILE A 155 -17.22 5.10 -7.28
CA ILE A 155 -16.26 5.31 -6.19
C ILE A 155 -14.88 5.51 -6.82
N GLN A 156 -14.24 6.63 -6.47
CA GLN A 156 -12.93 7.04 -6.98
C GLN A 156 -11.80 6.09 -6.55
N CYS A 157 -10.62 6.28 -7.12
CA CYS A 157 -9.43 5.48 -6.83
C CYS A 157 -9.07 5.45 -5.34
N ILE A 158 -9.16 6.58 -4.66
CA ILE A 158 -9.05 6.65 -3.20
C ILE A 158 -10.45 6.86 -2.63
N SER A 159 -10.85 6.06 -1.65
CA SER A 159 -12.11 6.23 -0.95
C SER A 159 -11.94 6.08 0.56
N TYR A 160 -12.66 6.92 1.32
CA TYR A 160 -12.58 7.01 2.77
C TYR A 160 -13.91 6.60 3.39
N HIS A 161 -13.88 5.60 4.27
CA HIS A 161 -15.06 4.99 4.86
C HIS A 161 -14.99 5.16 6.37
N ARG A 162 -16.02 5.79 6.93
CA ARG A 162 -16.16 6.11 8.36
C ARG A 162 -17.57 5.83 8.80
N ASN A 163 -17.76 5.52 10.08
CA ASN A 163 -19.08 5.40 10.68
C ASN A 163 -19.78 6.77 10.69
N ARG A 164 -21.03 6.81 10.23
CA ARG A 164 -21.85 8.01 10.19
C ARG A 164 -23.25 7.68 10.66
N GLU A 165 -23.85 8.58 11.44
CA GLU A 165 -25.24 8.47 11.84
C GLU A 165 -26.13 8.62 10.59
N GLU A 166 -27.15 7.78 10.48
CA GLU A 166 -27.90 7.54 9.24
C GLU A 166 -28.61 8.79 8.72
N LYS A 167 -29.15 9.63 9.60
CA LYS A 167 -29.96 10.79 9.20
C LYS A 167 -29.12 12.05 8.99
N SER A 168 -28.26 12.36 9.94
CA SER A 168 -27.43 13.57 9.97
C SER A 168 -26.15 13.44 9.15
N ASN A 169 -25.72 12.20 8.86
CA ASN A 169 -24.45 11.90 8.22
C ASN A 169 -23.22 12.37 9.03
N ILE A 170 -23.39 12.63 10.34
CA ILE A 170 -22.33 13.06 11.27
C ILE A 170 -21.60 11.84 11.83
N CYS A 171 -20.28 11.94 12.01
CA CYS A 171 -19.45 10.86 12.55
C CYS A 171 -19.31 10.98 14.08
N PHE A 172 -19.98 10.09 14.82
CA PHE A 172 -19.86 9.99 16.28
C PHE A 172 -18.95 8.85 16.76
N LEU A 173 -18.57 7.93 15.87
CA LEU A 173 -17.74 6.75 16.18
C LEU A 173 -16.44 6.79 15.34
N PRO A 174 -15.50 7.71 15.64
CA PRO A 174 -14.36 8.00 14.77
C PRO A 174 -13.19 7.01 14.91
N ASN A 175 -13.23 6.13 15.91
CA ASN A 175 -12.07 5.32 16.31
C ASN A 175 -11.74 4.17 15.35
N LEU A 176 -12.66 3.80 14.46
CA LEU A 176 -12.41 2.84 13.38
C LEU A 176 -12.71 3.50 12.05
N SER A 177 -11.74 3.51 11.14
CA SER A 177 -11.93 4.01 9.78
C SER A 177 -11.10 3.25 8.77
N TYR A 178 -11.57 3.24 7.53
CA TYR A 178 -10.96 2.49 6.45
C TYR A 178 -10.69 3.42 5.27
N VAL A 179 -9.56 3.20 4.61
CA VAL A 179 -9.17 3.89 3.38
C VAL A 179 -8.84 2.83 2.35
N PHE A 180 -9.39 2.97 1.15
CA PHE A 180 -9.14 2.04 0.06
C PHE A 180 -8.49 2.77 -1.11
N VAL A 181 -7.42 2.17 -1.64
CA VAL A 181 -6.74 2.58 -2.86
C VAL A 181 -6.92 1.47 -3.90
N GLU A 182 -7.81 1.67 -4.87
CA GLU A 182 -8.08 0.69 -5.93
C GLU A 182 -7.24 1.03 -7.18
N LEU A 183 -6.06 0.42 -7.30
CA LEU A 183 -5.06 0.72 -8.34
C LEU A 183 -5.62 0.71 -9.78
N PRO A 184 -6.55 -0.20 -10.18
CA PRO A 184 -7.11 -0.19 -11.53
C PRO A 184 -7.94 1.05 -11.87
N LYS A 185 -8.37 1.82 -10.85
CA LYS A 185 -9.10 3.09 -11.05
C LYS A 185 -8.17 4.28 -11.23
N PHE A 186 -6.86 4.11 -11.04
CA PHE A 186 -5.86 5.14 -11.29
C PHE A 186 -5.49 5.16 -12.77
N SER A 187 -5.66 6.32 -13.42
CA SER A 187 -5.49 6.46 -14.87
C SER A 187 -4.53 7.59 -15.29
N LYS A 188 -3.88 8.25 -14.34
CA LYS A 188 -2.92 9.33 -14.62
C LYS A 188 -1.59 8.75 -15.07
N CYS A 189 -0.97 9.34 -16.07
CA CYS A 189 0.42 9.05 -16.47
C CYS A 189 1.41 9.93 -15.70
N SER A 190 2.71 9.65 -15.88
CA SER A 190 3.84 10.37 -15.26
C SER A 190 3.75 11.89 -15.37
N GLU A 191 3.30 12.42 -16.51
CA GLU A 191 3.21 13.86 -16.76
C GLU A 191 1.99 14.53 -16.09
N GLN A 192 1.07 13.73 -15.54
CA GLN A 192 -0.18 14.17 -14.91
C GLN A 192 -0.14 14.06 -13.38
N LEU A 193 1.01 13.71 -12.82
CA LEU A 193 1.19 13.55 -11.37
C LEU A 193 1.37 14.92 -10.72
N GLU A 194 0.34 15.38 -10.03
CA GLU A 194 0.33 16.73 -9.43
C GLU A 194 0.43 16.72 -7.89
N THR A 195 0.05 15.61 -7.25
CA THR A 195 -0.13 15.55 -5.79
C THR A 195 0.63 14.37 -5.19
N PRO A 196 1.04 14.45 -3.92
CA PRO A 196 1.79 13.37 -3.27
C PRO A 196 1.11 12.00 -3.37
N GLU A 197 -0.22 11.91 -3.24
CA GLU A 197 -0.92 10.64 -3.39
C GLU A 197 -0.83 10.08 -4.82
N ASN A 198 -0.81 10.93 -5.85
CA ASN A 198 -0.70 10.46 -7.24
C ASN A 198 0.65 9.80 -7.49
N TYR A 199 1.74 10.37 -6.96
CA TYR A 199 3.07 9.78 -7.12
C TYR A 199 3.18 8.41 -6.45
N TRP A 200 2.66 8.27 -5.22
CA TRP A 200 2.64 6.99 -4.52
C TRP A 200 1.80 5.94 -5.25
N ILE A 201 0.59 6.30 -5.69
CA ILE A 201 -0.28 5.36 -6.42
C ILE A 201 0.35 4.96 -7.76
N HIS A 202 0.95 5.91 -8.48
CA HIS A 202 1.63 5.65 -9.74
C HIS A 202 2.79 4.68 -9.55
N LEU A 203 3.66 4.91 -8.56
CA LEU A 203 4.75 4.00 -8.23
C LEU A 203 4.23 2.60 -7.93
N LEU A 204 3.23 2.46 -7.05
CA LEU A 204 2.65 1.16 -6.67
C LEU A 204 2.03 0.42 -7.87
N LYS A 205 1.52 1.15 -8.85
CA LYS A 205 0.85 0.57 -10.00
C LYS A 205 1.83 0.22 -11.12
N GLU A 206 2.69 1.16 -11.50
CA GLU A 206 3.42 1.17 -12.78
C GLU A 206 4.93 0.89 -12.63
N ALA A 207 5.55 1.03 -11.45
CA ALA A 207 7.01 0.97 -11.31
C ALA A 207 7.65 -0.31 -11.88
N SER A 208 6.93 -1.44 -11.84
CA SER A 208 7.42 -2.71 -12.37
C SER A 208 7.56 -2.73 -13.89
N ASP A 209 6.84 -1.86 -14.60
CA ASP A 209 6.81 -1.74 -16.05
C ASP A 209 7.72 -0.61 -16.55
N GLU A 210 8.30 0.16 -15.63
CA GLU A 210 9.19 1.29 -15.92
C GLU A 210 10.67 0.90 -15.87
N ASN A 211 11.48 1.63 -16.63
CA ASN A 211 12.94 1.50 -16.63
C ASN A 211 13.62 2.56 -15.76
N GLU A 212 12.95 3.69 -15.51
CA GLU A 212 13.43 4.79 -14.69
C GLU A 212 12.25 5.58 -14.12
N PRO A 213 12.37 6.16 -12.92
CA PRO A 213 11.40 7.13 -12.42
C PRO A 213 11.38 8.37 -13.32
N SER A 214 10.25 9.10 -13.32
CA SER A 214 10.21 10.42 -13.96
C SER A 214 11.22 11.37 -13.31
N LYS A 215 11.84 12.26 -14.10
CA LYS A 215 12.94 13.13 -13.64
C LYS A 215 12.57 14.08 -12.50
N GLU A 216 11.29 14.37 -12.31
CA GLU A 216 10.79 15.39 -11.38
C GLU A 216 9.95 14.80 -10.22
N VAL A 217 10.18 13.54 -9.83
CA VAL A 217 9.46 12.97 -8.68
C VAL A 217 10.05 13.41 -7.34
N PRO A 218 9.23 13.55 -6.28
CA PRO A 218 9.70 13.85 -4.92
C PRO A 218 10.76 12.88 -4.40
N ASN A 219 11.60 13.33 -3.45
CA ASN A 219 12.73 12.55 -2.92
C ASN A 219 12.33 11.19 -2.34
N GLU A 220 11.20 11.13 -1.64
CA GLU A 220 10.67 9.90 -1.04
C GLU A 220 10.28 8.88 -2.11
N ILE A 221 9.77 9.36 -3.25
CA ILE A 221 9.43 8.53 -4.39
C ILE A 221 10.70 8.01 -5.06
N GLN A 222 11.71 8.87 -5.24
CA GLN A 222 13.02 8.43 -5.75
C GLN A 222 13.64 7.35 -4.87
N GLU A 223 13.60 7.52 -3.55
CA GLU A 223 14.12 6.54 -2.60
C GLU A 223 13.31 5.23 -2.65
N ALA A 224 11.99 5.30 -2.78
CA ALA A 224 11.16 4.11 -2.99
C ALA A 224 11.53 3.35 -4.28
N TYR A 225 11.81 4.04 -5.40
CA TYR A 225 12.35 3.39 -6.60
C TYR A 225 13.71 2.73 -6.33
N ARG A 226 14.61 3.37 -5.57
CA ARG A 226 15.90 2.77 -5.17
C ARG A 226 15.70 1.51 -4.33
N VAL A 227 14.71 1.48 -3.45
CA VAL A 227 14.37 0.27 -2.67
C VAL A 227 13.86 -0.86 -3.56
N LEU A 228 13.26 -0.56 -4.71
CA LEU A 228 12.76 -1.54 -5.67
C LEU A 228 13.81 -2.06 -6.67
N GLU A 229 15.02 -1.48 -6.71
CA GLU A 229 16.06 -1.91 -7.65
C GLU A 229 16.47 -3.37 -7.39
N ARG A 230 16.32 -4.22 -8.41
CA ARG A 230 16.52 -5.68 -8.26
C ARG A 230 17.91 -6.06 -7.76
N HIS A 231 18.95 -5.33 -8.14
CA HIS A 231 20.32 -5.64 -7.70
C HIS A 231 20.54 -5.47 -6.20
N ARG A 232 19.64 -4.74 -5.50
CA ARG A 232 19.71 -4.56 -4.03
C ARG A 232 19.06 -5.71 -3.26
N TYR A 233 18.44 -6.67 -3.93
CA TYR A 233 17.78 -7.81 -3.30
C TYR A 233 18.78 -8.95 -3.15
N SER A 234 18.79 -9.60 -1.99
CA SER A 234 19.56 -10.83 -1.76
C SER A 234 19.00 -11.96 -2.64
N PRO A 235 19.78 -13.03 -2.91
CA PRO A 235 19.26 -14.19 -3.64
C PRO A 235 18.00 -14.79 -3.00
N GLN A 236 17.93 -14.79 -1.67
CA GLN A 236 16.74 -15.22 -0.93
C GLN A 236 15.54 -14.32 -1.21
N ASP A 237 15.71 -13.00 -1.15
CA ASP A 237 14.60 -12.08 -1.46
C ASP A 237 14.08 -12.29 -2.89
N ILE A 238 14.97 -12.52 -3.85
CA ILE A 238 14.59 -12.76 -5.24
C ILE A 238 13.87 -14.10 -5.37
N SER A 239 14.31 -15.13 -4.64
CA SER A 239 13.61 -16.40 -4.52
C SER A 239 12.19 -16.20 -4.00
N ASP A 240 12.03 -15.43 -2.92
CA ASP A 240 10.72 -15.17 -2.31
C ASP A 240 9.79 -14.35 -3.22
N VAL A 241 10.34 -13.43 -4.02
CA VAL A 241 9.57 -12.64 -5.00
C VAL A 241 9.20 -13.46 -6.24
N THR A 242 10.11 -14.28 -6.75
CA THR A 242 9.97 -14.94 -8.07
C THR A 242 9.50 -16.40 -8.00
N GLY A 243 9.62 -17.04 -6.83
CA GLY A 243 9.40 -18.47 -6.63
C GLY A 243 10.52 -19.36 -7.18
N LEU A 244 11.63 -18.79 -7.66
CA LEU A 244 12.83 -19.54 -8.08
C LEU A 244 13.64 -19.99 -6.87
N SER A 245 14.35 -21.11 -6.94
CA SER A 245 15.26 -21.50 -5.85
C SER A 245 16.43 -20.51 -5.72
N ALA A 246 16.87 -20.25 -4.49
CA ALA A 246 18.00 -19.34 -4.22
C ALA A 246 19.27 -19.72 -4.99
N LEU A 247 19.56 -21.02 -5.13
CA LEU A 247 20.66 -21.54 -5.94
C LEU A 247 20.55 -21.14 -7.41
N LYS A 248 19.35 -21.21 -8.00
CA LYS A 248 19.13 -20.81 -9.39
C LYS A 248 19.29 -19.30 -9.58
N VAL A 249 18.94 -18.52 -8.56
CA VAL A 249 19.13 -17.06 -8.56
C VAL A 249 20.62 -16.69 -8.50
N GLU A 250 21.41 -17.37 -7.67
CA GLU A 250 22.86 -17.15 -7.58
C GLU A 250 23.56 -17.45 -8.91
N GLU A 251 23.20 -18.54 -9.58
CA GLU A 251 23.70 -18.86 -10.92
C GLU A 251 23.40 -17.75 -11.94
N LEU A 252 22.20 -17.15 -11.89
CA LEU A 252 21.79 -16.07 -12.80
C LEU A 252 22.42 -14.71 -12.48
N LYS A 253 22.85 -14.49 -11.22
CA LYS A 253 23.54 -13.25 -10.82
C LYS A 253 25.02 -13.25 -11.19
N ASN A 254 25.62 -14.42 -11.32
CA ASN A 254 27.04 -14.61 -11.61
C ASN A 254 27.33 -14.75 -13.12
N GLN A 255 26.32 -14.58 -13.99
CA GLN A 255 26.42 -14.54 -15.45
C GLN A 255 26.30 -13.09 -15.95
#